data_AF-A0A938RGH4-F1
#
_entry.id   AF-A0A938RGH4-F1
#
_cell.length_a   1.000
_cell.length_b   1.000
_cell.length_c   1.000
_cell.angle_alpha   90.00
_cell.angle_beta   90.00
_cell.angle_gamma   90.00
#
_symmetry.space_group_name_H-M   'P 1'
#
loop_
_entity.id
_entity.type
_entity.pdbx_description
1 polymer ?
#
loop_
_entity_poly.entity_id
_entity_poly.type
_entity_poly.pdbx_seq_one_letter_code
_entity_poly.pdbx_strand_id
1 'polypeptide(L)'
;MDAHAFTSSYIKPSEPFLTESFRLPLPTAGFEHQADFIVQSRCGSTVSTNLIAKYRHPASGVRLVEVYKNSQNETGIFVRLLGTMALVKKGWPCLFLDAAVANVNPRSAAVEPLNTRAAVHMPAAEDSARARLFGLLSERCSAAGYDGSGTIDIAALPPFWGSLWFVRKTGFAPDMIALLRTAVWDYYVQDCLHTDADAGIDYTRVQQQMILKNSAAEYQSFCNMGLAVPVEAQAAFFSVLVTGIDGPQG
;
A
#
# COMPACT_ATOMS: atom_id res chain seq x y z
N MET A 1 -6.32 -18.45 7.71
CA MET A 1 -6.57 -17.73 8.98
C MET A 1 -7.94 -17.10 8.88
N ASP A 2 -8.84 -17.34 9.83
CA ASP A 2 -10.17 -16.73 9.83
C ASP A 2 -10.13 -15.26 10.31
N ALA A 3 -11.24 -14.55 10.10
CA ALA A 3 -11.36 -13.13 10.44
C ALA A 3 -11.20 -12.84 11.95
N HIS A 4 -11.55 -13.79 12.82
CA HIS A 4 -11.45 -13.61 14.27
C HIS A 4 -9.98 -13.70 14.73
N ALA A 5 -9.23 -14.67 14.22
CA ALA A 5 -7.79 -14.77 14.46
C ALA A 5 -7.05 -13.51 13.98
N PHE A 6 -7.45 -12.98 12.82
CA PHE A 6 -6.92 -11.72 12.29
C PHE A 6 -7.23 -10.52 13.20
N THR A 7 -8.50 -10.31 13.58
CA THR A 7 -8.87 -9.15 14.42
C THR A 7 -8.25 -9.21 15.81
N SER A 8 -8.10 -10.41 16.37
CA SER A 8 -7.59 -10.62 17.73
C SER A 8 -6.07 -10.58 17.85
N SER A 9 -5.31 -10.93 16.81
CA SER A 9 -3.87 -11.22 16.95
C SER A 9 -2.95 -10.53 15.93
N TYR A 10 -3.50 -9.73 15.00
CA TYR A 10 -2.71 -9.15 13.92
C TYR A 10 -2.06 -7.80 14.29
N ILE A 11 -0.72 -7.78 14.34
CA ILE A 11 0.13 -6.61 14.66
C ILE A 11 -0.44 -5.82 15.84
N LYS A 12 -0.90 -6.54 16.86
CA LYS A 12 -1.16 -5.89 18.14
C LYS A 12 0.20 -5.60 18.78
N PRO A 13 0.37 -4.44 19.42
CA PRO A 13 1.46 -4.27 20.36
C PRO A 13 1.17 -5.23 21.52
N SER A 14 1.66 -6.47 21.42
CA SER A 14 1.92 -7.26 22.60
C SER A 14 3.16 -6.64 23.24
N GLU A 15 3.02 -6.12 24.45
CA GLU A 15 4.22 -5.84 25.25
C GLU A 15 4.89 -7.19 25.60
N PRO A 16 6.22 -7.32 25.51
CA PRO A 16 7.21 -6.30 25.09
C PRO A 16 7.64 -6.38 23.62
N PHE A 17 7.14 -7.35 22.85
CA PHE A 17 7.66 -7.64 21.51
C PHE A 17 6.51 -7.80 20.52
N LEU A 18 6.62 -7.13 19.38
CA LEU A 18 5.90 -7.45 18.15
C LEU A 18 6.01 -8.96 17.94
N THR A 19 4.95 -9.72 18.25
CA THR A 19 4.95 -11.17 18.01
C THR A 19 5.18 -11.40 16.53
N GLU A 20 6.22 -12.18 16.22
CA GLU A 20 6.78 -12.37 14.89
C GLU A 20 5.68 -12.53 13.83
N SER A 21 5.62 -11.43 13.07
CA SER A 21 4.77 -10.99 11.98
C SER A 21 4.00 -12.04 11.19
N PHE A 22 2.66 -11.89 11.16
CA PHE A 22 1.90 -12.23 9.95
C PHE A 22 2.40 -11.32 8.83
N ARG A 23 3.21 -11.92 7.96
CA ARG A 23 3.53 -11.42 6.63
C ARG A 23 2.82 -12.31 5.64
N LEU A 24 2.24 -11.71 4.61
CA LEU A 24 1.84 -12.44 3.41
C LEU A 24 3.11 -12.94 2.72
N PRO A 25 3.04 -14.09 2.01
CA PRO A 25 4.12 -14.48 1.11
C PRO A 25 4.46 -13.35 0.14
N LEU A 26 5.74 -13.27 -0.23
CA LEU A 26 6.18 -12.40 -1.32
C LEU A 26 5.48 -12.84 -2.62
N PRO A 27 5.21 -11.91 -3.55
CA PRO A 27 4.49 -12.23 -4.78
C PRO A 27 5.25 -13.23 -5.67
N THR A 28 6.56 -13.39 -5.48
CA THR A 28 7.38 -14.42 -6.12
C THR A 28 8.59 -14.78 -5.25
N ALA A 29 9.31 -15.82 -5.65
CA ALA A 29 10.59 -16.20 -5.07
C ALA A 29 11.75 -15.32 -5.61
N GLY A 30 12.92 -15.41 -4.98
CA GLY A 30 14.14 -14.76 -5.48
C GLY A 30 14.35 -13.31 -5.03
N PHE A 31 13.49 -12.79 -4.16
CA PHE A 31 13.76 -11.54 -3.46
C PHE A 31 14.83 -11.73 -2.38
N GLU A 32 15.80 -10.84 -2.38
CA GLU A 32 16.76 -10.68 -1.29
C GLU A 32 16.23 -9.64 -0.30
N HIS A 33 16.06 -10.04 0.96
CA HIS A 33 15.77 -9.10 2.04
C HIS A 33 16.92 -8.10 2.20
N GLN A 34 16.58 -6.84 2.42
CA GLN A 34 17.55 -5.75 2.53
C GLN A 34 17.52 -5.10 3.92
N ALA A 35 16.32 -4.87 4.45
CA ALA A 35 16.14 -4.22 5.75
C ALA A 35 14.71 -4.38 6.26
N ASP A 36 14.54 -4.33 7.58
CA ASP A 36 13.27 -4.15 8.25
C ASP A 36 13.30 -2.84 9.06
N PHE A 37 12.18 -2.12 9.05
CA PHE A 37 11.96 -0.94 9.87
C PHE A 37 10.68 -1.13 10.67
N ILE A 38 10.73 -0.78 11.94
CA ILE A 38 9.56 -0.78 12.82
C ILE A 38 9.37 0.66 13.30
N VAL A 39 8.20 1.22 13.02
CA VAL A 39 7.79 2.54 13.53
C VAL A 39 6.57 2.35 14.41
N GLN A 40 6.74 2.60 15.70
CA GLN A 40 5.68 2.53 16.70
C GLN A 40 5.42 3.91 17.28
N SER A 41 4.15 4.26 17.42
CA SER A 41 3.73 5.49 18.08
C SER A 41 2.50 5.22 18.92
N ARG A 42 2.46 5.81 20.11
CA ARG A 42 1.25 5.91 20.94
C ARG A 42 0.91 7.39 21.07
N CYS A 43 -0.32 7.77 20.71
CA CYS A 43 -0.80 9.13 20.86
C CYS A 43 -2.23 9.08 21.40
N GLY A 44 -2.44 9.64 22.60
CA GLY A 44 -3.69 9.46 23.34
C GLY A 44 -4.04 7.98 23.50
N SER A 45 -5.27 7.63 23.14
CA SER A 45 -5.82 6.26 23.16
C SER A 45 -5.52 5.44 21.90
N THR A 46 -4.75 5.97 20.95
CA THR A 46 -4.42 5.28 19.70
C THR A 46 -3.01 4.73 19.75
N VAL A 47 -2.88 3.45 19.37
CA VAL A 47 -1.59 2.83 19.08
C VAL A 47 -1.49 2.60 17.58
N SER A 48 -0.37 3.01 17.01
CA SER A 48 -0.02 2.78 15.61
C SER A 48 1.31 2.04 15.52
N THR A 49 1.34 0.97 14.76
CA THR A 49 2.57 0.21 14.48
C THR A 49 2.68 -0.02 12.98
N ASN A 50 3.85 0.29 12.43
CA ASN A 50 4.22 0.02 11.05
C ASN A 50 5.43 -0.91 11.05
N LEU A 51 5.31 -2.02 10.33
CA LEU A 51 6.42 -2.88 9.94
C LEU A 51 6.65 -2.65 8.45
N ILE A 52 7.87 -2.30 8.08
CA ILE A 52 8.23 -2.01 6.70
C ILE A 52 9.43 -2.88 6.34
N ALA A 53 9.26 -3.76 5.35
CA ALA A 53 10.29 -4.65 4.87
C ALA A 53 10.74 -4.22 3.48
N LYS A 54 12.04 -4.16 3.24
CA LYS A 54 12.62 -3.84 1.94
C LYS A 54 13.25 -5.08 1.33
N TYR A 55 12.98 -5.30 0.06
CA TYR A 55 13.53 -6.39 -0.72
C TYR A 55 14.05 -5.88 -2.06
N ARG A 56 14.99 -6.62 -2.64
CA ARG A 56 15.50 -6.40 -3.99
C ARG A 56 15.45 -7.71 -4.77
N HIS A 57 14.97 -7.66 -6.01
CA HIS A 57 14.99 -8.80 -6.90
C HIS A 57 16.22 -8.70 -7.83
N PRO A 58 17.26 -9.54 -7.67
CA PRO A 58 18.55 -9.34 -8.36
C PRO A 58 18.43 -9.36 -9.88
N ALA A 59 17.62 -10.28 -10.43
CA ALA A 59 17.52 -10.46 -11.87
C ALA A 59 16.82 -9.31 -12.59
N SER A 60 15.81 -8.68 -11.97
CA SER A 60 15.06 -7.57 -12.58
C SER A 60 15.56 -6.20 -12.13
N GLY A 61 16.31 -6.13 -11.03
CA GLY A 61 16.71 -4.90 -10.36
C GLY A 61 15.56 -4.16 -9.65
N VAL A 62 14.34 -4.72 -9.66
CA VAL A 62 13.16 -4.14 -9.01
C VAL A 62 13.34 -4.22 -7.49
N ARG A 63 13.00 -3.14 -6.80
CA ARG A 63 12.85 -3.11 -5.35
C ARG A 63 11.39 -3.21 -4.97
N LEU A 64 11.13 -3.95 -3.92
CA LEU A 64 9.84 -4.09 -3.28
C LEU A 64 9.95 -3.52 -1.87
N VAL A 65 9.14 -2.52 -1.56
CA VAL A 65 8.90 -2.08 -0.18
C VAL A 65 7.54 -2.63 0.22
N GLU A 66 7.52 -3.46 1.25
CA GLU A 66 6.32 -4.05 1.79
C GLU A 66 5.97 -3.42 3.13
N VAL A 67 4.70 -3.09 3.30
CA VAL A 67 4.18 -2.42 4.48
C VAL A 67 3.11 -3.26 5.14
N TYR A 68 3.22 -3.31 6.45
CA TYR A 68 2.15 -3.71 7.34
C TYR A 68 1.92 -2.64 8.39
N LYS A 69 0.69 -2.14 8.48
CA LYS A 69 0.31 -1.08 9.42
C LYS A 69 -0.87 -1.56 10.25
N ASN A 70 -0.87 -1.20 11.53
CA ASN A 70 -2.04 -1.33 12.38
C ASN A 70 -2.22 -0.02 13.15
N SER A 71 -3.36 0.62 12.99
CA SER A 71 -3.77 1.79 13.78
C SER A 71 -5.12 1.45 14.41
N GLN A 72 -5.16 1.42 15.74
CA GLN A 72 -6.34 1.05 16.52
C GLN A 72 -6.47 1.93 17.77
N ASN A 73 -7.69 2.34 18.09
CA ASN A 73 -8.01 3.01 19.35
C ASN A 73 -8.67 2.05 20.38
N GLU A 74 -8.87 2.56 21.60
CA GLU A 74 -9.47 1.80 22.71
C GLU A 74 -10.92 1.35 22.48
N THR A 75 -11.66 2.01 21.57
CA THR A 75 -13.05 1.61 21.24
C THR A 75 -13.12 0.48 20.23
N GLY A 76 -11.97 0.04 19.70
CA GLY A 76 -11.89 -1.05 18.72
C GLY A 76 -12.06 -0.62 17.28
N ILE A 77 -12.07 0.68 16.98
CA ILE A 77 -11.97 1.19 15.61
C ILE A 77 -10.54 0.98 15.12
N PHE A 78 -10.38 0.41 13.93
CA PHE A 78 -9.07 0.17 13.35
C PHE A 78 -8.99 0.32 11.83
N VAL A 79 -7.78 0.64 11.38
CA VAL A 79 -7.35 0.53 9.99
C VAL A 79 -6.04 -0.26 9.97
N ARG A 80 -5.97 -1.31 9.14
CA ARG A 80 -4.79 -2.14 8.97
C ARG A 80 -4.38 -2.18 7.52
N LEU A 81 -3.08 -1.97 7.24
CA LEU A 81 -2.52 -2.25 5.91
C LEU A 81 -1.88 -3.63 5.92
N LEU A 82 -2.20 -4.44 4.92
CA LEU A 82 -1.81 -5.84 4.82
C LEU A 82 -1.01 -6.09 3.56
N GLY A 83 0.30 -6.00 3.66
CA GLY A 83 1.17 -6.25 2.53
C GLY A 83 0.94 -5.23 1.43
N THR A 84 0.72 -3.97 1.82
CA THR A 84 0.83 -2.84 0.89
C THR A 84 2.20 -2.91 0.24
N MET A 85 2.27 -2.74 -1.08
CA MET A 85 3.53 -2.84 -1.83
C MET A 85 3.83 -1.54 -2.56
N ALA A 86 5.09 -1.13 -2.54
CA ALA A 86 5.65 -0.22 -3.52
C ALA A 86 6.70 -0.97 -4.35
N LEU A 87 6.50 -1.01 -5.66
CA LEU A 87 7.45 -1.54 -6.63
C LEU A 87 8.16 -0.38 -7.32
N VAL A 88 9.48 -0.44 -7.31
CA VAL A 88 10.32 0.66 -7.78
C VAL A 88 11.51 0.13 -8.57
N LYS A 89 11.67 0.63 -9.79
CA LYS A 89 12.91 0.52 -10.59
C LYS A 89 13.21 1.88 -11.24
N LYS A 90 14.47 2.33 -11.17
CA LYS A 90 14.88 3.62 -11.74
C LYS A 90 14.65 3.61 -13.26
N GLY A 91 13.94 4.61 -13.76
CA GLY A 91 13.54 4.74 -15.15
C GLY A 91 12.17 4.15 -15.46
N TRP A 92 11.45 3.62 -14.47
CA TRP A 92 10.05 3.20 -14.63
C TRP A 92 9.15 3.90 -13.62
N PRO A 93 7.86 4.12 -13.94
CA PRO A 93 6.88 4.63 -12.98
C PRO A 93 6.89 3.81 -11.68
N CYS A 94 6.59 4.44 -10.53
CA CYS A 94 6.39 3.67 -9.31
C CYS A 94 5.03 2.97 -9.39
N LEU A 95 4.91 1.77 -8.83
CA LEU A 95 3.63 1.09 -8.69
C LEU A 95 3.33 0.88 -7.21
N PHE A 96 2.18 1.34 -6.76
CA PHE A 96 1.69 1.16 -5.40
C PHE A 96 0.46 0.27 -5.38
N LEU A 97 0.41 -0.69 -4.45
CA LEU A 97 -0.77 -1.46 -4.08
C LEU A 97 -1.06 -1.20 -2.61
N ASP A 98 -2.13 -0.48 -2.31
CA ASP A 98 -2.61 -0.20 -0.96
C ASP A 98 -3.73 -1.15 -0.57
N ALA A 99 -3.40 -2.16 0.25
CA ALA A 99 -4.35 -3.18 0.70
C ALA A 99 -4.73 -2.95 2.16
N ALA A 100 -5.95 -2.47 2.41
CA ALA A 100 -6.42 -2.12 3.75
C ALA A 100 -7.57 -3.01 4.22
N VAL A 101 -7.54 -3.39 5.49
CA VAL A 101 -8.64 -4.04 6.22
C VAL A 101 -9.06 -3.14 7.37
N ALA A 102 -10.34 -2.77 7.41
CA ALA A 102 -10.86 -1.81 8.38
C ALA A 102 -12.31 -2.12 8.77
N ASN A 103 -12.72 -1.66 9.94
CA ASN A 103 -14.12 -1.62 10.41
C ASN A 103 -14.66 -0.17 10.47
N VAL A 104 -14.05 0.72 9.69
CA VAL A 104 -14.41 2.13 9.61
C VAL A 104 -14.29 2.62 8.18
N ASN A 105 -15.22 3.49 7.78
CA ASN A 105 -15.21 4.14 6.49
C ASN A 105 -14.25 5.35 6.51
N PRO A 106 -13.23 5.41 5.64
CA PRO A 106 -12.25 6.49 5.66
C PRO A 106 -12.82 7.85 5.21
N ARG A 107 -13.97 7.86 4.53
CA ARG A 107 -14.64 9.09 4.05
C ARG A 107 -15.67 9.60 5.05
N SER A 108 -16.55 8.72 5.56
CA SER A 108 -17.63 9.13 6.47
C SER A 108 -17.27 9.01 7.95
N ALA A 109 -16.15 8.36 8.28
CA ALA A 109 -15.78 7.97 9.64
C ALA A 109 -16.78 7.06 10.37
N ALA A 110 -17.81 6.57 9.67
CA ALA A 110 -18.78 5.65 10.24
C ALA A 110 -18.14 4.28 10.50
N VAL A 111 -18.46 3.70 11.66
CA VAL A 111 -18.17 2.29 11.94
C VAL A 111 -19.00 1.44 10.98
N GLU A 112 -18.34 0.52 10.30
CA GLU A 112 -18.94 -0.38 9.31
C GLU A 112 -18.56 -1.84 9.65
N PRO A 113 -19.24 -2.84 9.08
CA PRO A 113 -18.75 -4.21 9.10
C PRO A 113 -17.29 -4.28 8.63
N LEU A 114 -16.59 -5.36 8.99
CA LEU A 114 -15.23 -5.58 8.49
C LEU A 114 -15.23 -5.52 6.96
N ASN A 115 -14.26 -4.82 6.38
CA ASN A 115 -14.11 -4.71 4.93
C ASN A 115 -12.64 -4.80 4.55
N THR A 116 -12.37 -5.44 3.42
CA THR A 116 -11.07 -5.42 2.74
C THR A 116 -11.19 -4.56 1.50
N ARG A 117 -10.25 -3.63 1.30
CA ARG A 117 -10.15 -2.80 0.11
C ARG A 117 -8.73 -2.88 -0.45
N ALA A 118 -8.60 -2.79 -1.75
CA ALA A 118 -7.31 -2.62 -2.40
C ALA A 118 -7.40 -1.48 -3.42
N ALA A 119 -6.39 -0.62 -3.44
CA ALA A 119 -6.20 0.41 -4.46
C ALA A 119 -4.84 0.21 -5.13
N VAL A 120 -4.77 0.34 -6.45
CA VAL A 120 -3.54 0.28 -7.22
C VAL A 120 -3.32 1.59 -7.94
N HIS A 121 -2.12 2.14 -7.79
CA HIS A 121 -1.70 3.41 -8.37
C HIS A 121 -0.42 3.20 -9.19
N MET A 122 -0.30 3.91 -10.30
CA MET A 122 0.94 3.95 -11.09
C MET A 122 1.23 5.40 -11.52
N PRO A 123 1.63 6.27 -10.57
CA PRO A 123 1.91 7.68 -10.87
C PRO A 123 3.07 7.83 -11.84
N ALA A 124 3.01 8.90 -12.62
CA ALA A 124 3.89 9.24 -13.74
C ALA A 124 3.84 8.28 -14.94
N ALA A 125 3.05 7.20 -14.87
CA ALA A 125 2.83 6.36 -16.03
C ALA A 125 1.96 7.04 -17.10
N GLU A 126 2.07 6.56 -18.33
CA GLU A 126 1.11 6.87 -19.38
C GLU A 126 -0.25 6.22 -19.12
N ASP A 127 -1.31 6.81 -19.68
CA ASP A 127 -2.66 6.24 -19.62
C ASP A 127 -2.73 4.85 -20.25
N SER A 128 -1.96 4.60 -21.31
CA SER A 128 -1.90 3.32 -21.99
C SER A 128 -1.38 2.21 -21.05
N ALA A 129 -0.35 2.51 -20.26
CA ALA A 129 0.24 1.59 -19.31
C ALA A 129 -0.72 1.31 -18.15
N ARG A 130 -1.33 2.36 -17.57
CA ARG A 130 -2.40 2.21 -16.58
C ARG A 130 -3.55 1.34 -17.08
N ALA A 131 -4.03 1.59 -18.30
CA ALA A 131 -5.14 0.83 -18.88
C ALA A 131 -4.81 -0.67 -19.00
N ARG A 132 -3.59 -1.04 -19.42
CA ARG A 132 -3.15 -2.45 -19.47
C ARG A 132 -3.14 -3.08 -18.08
N LEU A 133 -2.55 -2.42 -17.09
CA LEU A 133 -2.52 -2.92 -15.71
C LEU A 133 -3.93 -3.07 -15.15
N PHE A 134 -4.78 -2.06 -15.29
CA PHE A 134 -6.12 -2.06 -14.73
C PHE A 134 -7.04 -3.06 -15.42
N GLY A 135 -6.84 -3.30 -16.72
CA GLY A 135 -7.48 -4.39 -17.45
C GLY A 135 -7.10 -5.76 -16.87
N LEU A 136 -5.81 -6.02 -16.69
CA LEU A 136 -5.31 -7.25 -16.05
C LEU A 136 -5.89 -7.45 -14.64
N LEU A 137 -5.88 -6.41 -13.80
CA LEU A 137 -6.40 -6.51 -12.43
C LEU A 137 -7.90 -6.82 -12.41
N SER A 138 -8.68 -6.17 -13.29
CA SER A 138 -10.11 -6.41 -13.42
C SER A 138 -10.40 -7.83 -13.91
N GLU A 139 -9.64 -8.32 -14.89
CA GLU A 139 -9.74 -9.70 -15.40
C GLU A 139 -9.46 -10.72 -14.28
N ARG A 140 -8.35 -10.55 -13.54
CA ARG A 140 -7.97 -11.44 -12.44
C ARG A 140 -9.01 -11.43 -11.33
N CYS A 141 -9.52 -10.26 -10.95
CA CYS A 141 -10.57 -10.13 -9.93
C CYS A 141 -11.87 -10.79 -10.38
N SER A 142 -12.31 -10.53 -11.61
CA SER A 142 -13.52 -11.14 -12.16
C SER A 142 -13.41 -12.67 -12.21
N ALA A 143 -12.29 -13.20 -12.69
CA ALA A 143 -12.02 -14.64 -12.72
C ALA A 143 -12.02 -15.28 -11.33
N ALA A 144 -11.65 -14.53 -10.29
CA ALA A 144 -11.66 -14.96 -8.89
C ALA A 144 -12.99 -14.69 -8.16
N GLY A 145 -14.02 -14.15 -8.84
CA GLY A 145 -15.31 -13.81 -8.24
C GLY A 145 -15.27 -12.61 -7.31
N TYR A 146 -14.35 -11.67 -7.54
CA TYR A 146 -14.29 -10.39 -6.85
C TYR A 146 -14.96 -9.31 -7.71
N ASP A 147 -16.23 -9.05 -7.43
CA ASP A 147 -17.01 -8.00 -8.08
C ASP A 147 -16.72 -6.61 -7.47
N GLY A 148 -17.12 -5.56 -8.18
CA GLY A 148 -17.01 -4.18 -7.70
C GLY A 148 -15.61 -3.57 -7.86
N SER A 149 -14.76 -4.17 -8.70
CA SER A 149 -13.52 -3.53 -9.14
C SER A 149 -13.78 -2.45 -10.19
N GLY A 150 -12.98 -1.39 -10.22
CA GLY A 150 -13.05 -0.39 -11.27
C GLY A 150 -12.00 0.70 -11.15
N THR A 151 -11.91 1.50 -12.22
CA THR A 151 -11.05 2.70 -12.26
C THR A 151 -11.78 3.88 -11.63
N ILE A 152 -11.07 4.66 -10.81
CA ILE A 152 -11.58 5.84 -10.12
C ILE A 152 -10.64 7.02 -10.40
N ASP A 153 -11.22 8.13 -10.82
CA ASP A 153 -10.54 9.42 -10.89
C ASP A 153 -10.71 10.15 -9.56
N ILE A 154 -9.60 10.58 -8.96
CA ILE A 154 -9.62 11.41 -7.75
C ILE A 154 -9.22 12.83 -8.14
N ALA A 155 -10.21 13.72 -8.22
CA ALA A 155 -10.01 15.13 -8.57
C ALA A 155 -9.01 15.87 -7.66
N ALA A 156 -8.83 15.40 -6.41
CA ALA A 156 -7.88 15.97 -5.47
C ALA A 156 -6.41 15.56 -5.73
N LEU A 157 -6.17 14.55 -6.57
CA LEU A 157 -4.82 14.11 -6.93
C LEU A 157 -4.27 14.92 -8.11
N PRO A 158 -2.96 15.21 -8.12
CA PRO A 158 -2.35 15.94 -9.22
C PRO A 158 -2.41 15.12 -10.52
N PRO A 159 -2.42 15.76 -11.71
CA PRO A 159 -2.54 15.06 -12.99
C PRO A 159 -1.50 13.94 -13.20
N PHE A 160 -0.26 14.15 -12.75
CA PHE A 160 0.79 13.13 -12.87
C PHE A 160 0.48 11.86 -12.07
N TRP A 161 -0.42 11.90 -11.08
CA TRP A 161 -0.80 10.70 -10.33
C TRP A 161 -1.66 9.75 -11.18
N GLY A 162 -2.45 10.32 -12.09
CA GLY A 162 -3.41 9.60 -12.90
C GLY A 162 -4.57 9.02 -12.10
N SER A 163 -5.37 8.21 -12.78
CA SER A 163 -6.42 7.41 -12.18
C SER A 163 -5.85 6.26 -11.35
N LEU A 164 -6.67 5.72 -10.44
CA LEU A 164 -6.35 4.50 -9.70
C LEU A 164 -7.33 3.40 -10.05
N TRP A 165 -6.93 2.16 -9.82
CA TRP A 165 -7.83 1.02 -9.83
C TRP A 165 -8.18 0.62 -8.40
N PHE A 166 -9.41 0.22 -8.15
CA PHE A 166 -9.93 -0.06 -6.81
C PHE A 166 -10.80 -1.30 -6.81
N VAL A 167 -10.77 -2.06 -5.71
CA VAL A 167 -11.73 -3.13 -5.41
C VAL A 167 -12.04 -3.16 -3.92
N ARG A 168 -13.26 -3.56 -3.57
CA ARG A 168 -13.73 -3.72 -2.18
C ARG A 168 -14.47 -5.04 -2.02
N LYS A 169 -14.23 -5.72 -0.90
CA LYS A 169 -14.98 -6.89 -0.46
C LYS A 169 -15.36 -6.77 1.01
N THR A 170 -16.62 -7.09 1.33
CA THR A 170 -17.06 -7.22 2.72
C THR A 170 -16.36 -8.41 3.38
N GLY A 171 -15.94 -8.24 4.62
CA GLY A 171 -15.17 -9.21 5.39
C GLY A 171 -13.67 -9.10 5.16
N PHE A 172 -12.96 -10.07 5.74
CA PHE A 172 -11.52 -10.24 5.56
C PHE A 172 -11.24 -11.06 4.28
N ALA A 173 -10.41 -10.54 3.38
CA ALA A 173 -10.15 -11.15 2.06
C ALA A 173 -8.64 -11.26 1.75
N PRO A 174 -7.88 -12.09 2.47
CA PRO A 174 -6.44 -12.24 2.25
C PRO A 174 -6.10 -12.80 0.87
N ASP A 175 -6.93 -13.69 0.32
CA ASP A 175 -6.70 -14.29 -1.00
C ASP A 175 -6.80 -13.24 -2.13
N MET A 176 -7.71 -12.27 -1.98
CA MET A 176 -7.80 -11.12 -2.89
C MET A 176 -6.52 -10.31 -2.86
N ILE A 177 -5.95 -10.06 -1.68
CA ILE A 177 -4.72 -9.31 -1.52
C ILE A 177 -3.55 -10.08 -2.15
N ALA A 178 -3.43 -11.39 -1.90
CA ALA A 178 -2.38 -12.23 -2.47
C ALA A 178 -2.45 -12.29 -4.00
N LEU A 179 -3.65 -12.42 -4.56
CA LEU A 179 -3.89 -12.38 -6.00
C LEU A 179 -3.40 -11.06 -6.60
N LEU A 180 -3.81 -9.93 -6.02
CA LEU A 180 -3.45 -8.60 -6.51
C LEU A 180 -1.95 -8.35 -6.41
N ARG A 181 -1.32 -8.79 -5.32
CA ARG A 181 0.14 -8.70 -5.15
C ARG A 181 0.89 -9.42 -6.26
N THR A 182 0.47 -10.64 -6.58
CA THR A 182 1.07 -11.42 -7.68
C THR A 182 0.84 -10.72 -9.02
N ALA A 183 -0.39 -10.27 -9.29
CA ALA A 183 -0.73 -9.62 -10.56
C ALA A 183 0.03 -8.31 -10.79
N VAL A 184 0.17 -7.45 -9.76
CA VAL A 184 0.92 -6.19 -9.91
C VAL A 184 2.42 -6.44 -10.06
N TRP A 185 2.96 -7.46 -9.39
CA TRP A 185 4.36 -7.85 -9.55
C TRP A 185 4.64 -8.34 -10.96
N ASP A 186 3.85 -9.30 -11.45
CA ASP A 186 4.00 -9.88 -12.77
C ASP A 186 3.93 -8.79 -13.83
N TYR A 187 2.93 -7.91 -13.75
CA TYR A 187 2.82 -6.78 -14.67
C TYR A 187 4.07 -5.89 -14.62
N TYR A 188 4.50 -5.47 -13.42
CA TYR A 188 5.58 -4.49 -13.28
C TYR A 188 6.91 -5.03 -13.81
N VAL A 189 7.22 -6.30 -13.53
CA VAL A 189 8.43 -6.94 -14.06
C VAL A 189 8.34 -7.10 -15.57
N GLN A 190 7.19 -7.51 -16.09
CA GLN A 190 7.00 -7.63 -17.55
C GLN A 190 7.15 -6.27 -18.23
N ASP A 191 6.58 -5.20 -17.69
CA ASP A 191 6.77 -3.85 -18.21
C ASP A 191 8.25 -3.47 -18.18
N CYS A 192 8.92 -3.65 -17.03
CA CYS A 192 10.37 -3.40 -16.87
C CYS A 192 11.30 -4.20 -17.80
N LEU A 193 10.82 -5.31 -18.37
CA LEU A 193 11.57 -6.17 -19.30
C LEU A 193 11.32 -5.82 -20.77
N HIS A 194 10.17 -5.21 -21.08
CA HIS A 194 9.71 -4.98 -22.44
C HIS A 194 9.62 -3.50 -22.83
N THR A 195 9.84 -2.59 -21.87
CA THR A 195 9.91 -1.15 -22.11
C THR A 195 11.29 -0.61 -21.76
N ASP A 196 11.68 0.45 -22.45
CA ASP A 196 12.93 1.15 -22.15
C ASP A 196 12.77 2.02 -20.90
N ALA A 197 13.89 2.18 -20.17
CA ALA A 197 13.95 3.07 -19.03
C ALA A 197 13.76 4.52 -19.50
N ASP A 198 12.80 5.24 -18.90
CA ASP A 198 12.62 6.66 -19.09
C ASP A 198 13.43 7.45 -18.04
N ALA A 199 14.55 8.02 -18.48
CA ALA A 199 15.39 8.88 -17.64
C ALA A 199 14.71 10.20 -17.23
N GLY A 200 13.59 10.57 -17.86
CA GLY A 200 12.84 11.79 -17.63
C GLY A 200 11.82 11.72 -16.48
N ILE A 201 11.63 10.56 -15.83
CA ILE A 201 10.67 10.43 -14.74
C ILE A 201 11.09 11.29 -13.53
N ASP A 202 10.30 12.33 -13.25
CA ASP A 202 10.46 13.19 -12.07
C ASP A 202 9.84 12.55 -10.83
N TYR A 203 10.63 11.74 -10.15
CA TYR A 203 10.23 11.10 -8.90
C TYR A 203 10.06 12.07 -7.73
N THR A 204 10.62 13.28 -7.81
CA THR A 204 10.51 14.30 -6.76
C THR A 204 9.05 14.65 -6.50
N ARG A 205 8.25 14.74 -7.56
CA ARG A 205 6.81 15.02 -7.46
C ARG A 205 6.05 13.91 -6.74
N VAL A 206 6.39 12.65 -7.04
CA VAL A 206 5.80 11.48 -6.36
C VAL A 206 6.18 11.50 -4.89
N GLN A 207 7.45 11.73 -4.57
CA GLN A 207 7.95 11.81 -3.20
C GLN A 207 7.27 12.94 -2.41
N GLN A 208 7.20 14.15 -2.97
CA GLN A 208 6.55 15.30 -2.31
C GLN A 208 5.05 15.05 -2.10
N GLN A 209 4.35 14.50 -3.10
CA GLN A 209 2.93 14.16 -2.96
C GLN A 209 2.72 13.12 -1.84
N MET A 210 3.52 12.07 -1.80
CA MET A 210 3.45 11.03 -0.77
C MET A 210 3.79 11.57 0.62
N ILE A 211 4.94 12.20 0.77
CA ILE A 211 5.50 12.58 2.07
C ILE A 211 4.74 13.76 2.69
N LEU A 212 4.28 14.72 1.90
CA LEU A 212 3.70 15.97 2.43
C LEU A 212 2.18 15.99 2.31
N LYS A 213 1.64 15.69 1.13
CA LYS A 213 0.20 15.86 0.88
C LYS A 213 -0.60 14.64 1.33
N ASN A 214 -0.15 13.43 1.00
CA ASN A 214 -0.83 12.20 1.42
C ASN A 214 -0.72 12.01 2.94
N SER A 215 0.42 12.35 3.55
CA SER A 215 0.57 12.31 5.01
C SER A 215 -0.42 13.23 5.73
N ALA A 216 -0.58 14.48 5.27
CA ALA A 216 -1.53 15.43 5.84
C ALA A 216 -2.99 14.99 5.61
N ALA A 217 -3.31 14.48 4.43
CA ALA A 217 -4.65 13.97 4.12
C ALA A 217 -5.00 12.72 4.95
N GLU A 218 -4.05 11.79 5.11
CA GLU A 218 -4.24 10.59 5.93
C GLU A 218 -4.34 10.95 7.42
N TYR A 219 -3.53 11.90 7.89
CA TYR A 219 -3.65 12.48 9.24
C TYR A 219 -5.07 12.99 9.48
N GLN A 220 -5.60 13.84 8.59
CA GLN A 220 -6.95 14.38 8.75
C GLN A 220 -8.02 13.28 8.71
N SER A 221 -7.89 12.30 7.80
CA SER A 221 -8.80 11.16 7.74
C SER A 221 -8.77 10.36 9.04
N PHE A 222 -7.60 10.13 9.62
CA PHE A 222 -7.42 9.40 10.88
C PHE A 222 -8.03 10.16 12.05
N CYS A 223 -7.80 11.46 12.15
CA CYS A 223 -8.46 12.31 13.14
C CYS A 223 -9.98 12.22 13.05
N ASN A 224 -10.54 12.26 11.83
CA ASN A 224 -11.99 12.13 11.62
C ASN A 224 -12.52 10.76 12.08
N MET A 225 -11.71 9.69 11.95
CA MET A 225 -12.03 8.34 12.42
C MET A 225 -11.84 8.13 13.93
N GLY A 226 -11.39 9.16 14.67
CA GLY A 226 -11.04 9.04 16.09
C GLY A 226 -9.74 8.25 16.31
N LEU A 227 -8.84 8.25 15.33
CA LEU A 227 -7.48 7.70 15.42
C LEU A 227 -6.48 8.85 15.53
N ALA A 228 -5.70 8.86 16.60
CA ALA A 228 -4.63 9.83 16.80
C ALA A 228 -3.30 9.24 16.29
N VAL A 229 -2.95 9.52 15.03
CA VAL A 229 -1.64 9.17 14.45
C VAL A 229 -0.99 10.46 13.96
N PRO A 230 0.15 10.91 14.51
CA PRO A 230 0.76 12.17 14.13
C PRO A 230 1.10 12.25 12.63
N VAL A 231 1.03 13.44 12.04
CA VAL A 231 1.36 13.66 10.63
C VAL A 231 2.82 13.29 10.33
N GLU A 232 3.72 13.46 11.30
CA GLU A 232 5.13 13.09 11.20
C GLU A 232 5.31 11.57 11.10
N ALA A 233 4.49 10.79 11.82
CA ALA A 233 4.49 9.33 11.71
C ALA A 233 3.99 8.90 10.33
N GLN A 234 2.99 9.58 9.77
CA GLN A 234 2.52 9.35 8.39
C GLN A 234 3.59 9.75 7.37
N ALA A 235 4.25 10.89 7.54
CA ALA A 235 5.31 11.35 6.66
C ALA A 235 6.53 10.41 6.69
N ALA A 236 6.92 9.93 7.87
CA ALA A 236 7.96 8.91 8.03
C ALA A 236 7.56 7.58 7.35
N PHE A 237 6.30 7.18 7.48
CA PHE A 237 5.77 6.02 6.78
C PHE A 237 5.88 6.16 5.25
N PHE A 238 5.37 7.27 4.70
CA PHE A 238 5.41 7.52 3.26
C PHE A 238 6.82 7.74 2.73
N SER A 239 7.72 8.32 3.52
CA SER A 239 9.11 8.49 3.10
C SER A 239 9.80 7.14 2.88
N VAL A 240 9.56 6.15 3.76
CA VAL A 240 10.13 4.81 3.59
C VAL A 240 9.58 4.13 2.33
N LEU A 241 8.30 4.30 2.00
CA LEU A 241 7.70 3.76 0.76
C LEU A 241 8.37 4.26 -0.52
N VAL A 242 8.85 5.50 -0.51
CA VAL A 242 9.47 6.16 -1.68
C VAL A 242 10.99 6.27 -1.55
N THR A 243 11.58 5.74 -0.48
CA THR A 243 13.03 5.79 -0.28
C THR A 243 13.76 4.93 -1.29
N GLY A 244 14.91 5.45 -1.74
CA GLY A 244 15.77 4.81 -2.74
C GLY A 244 15.35 5.11 -4.17
N ILE A 245 14.20 5.74 -4.41
CA ILE A 245 13.94 6.38 -5.69
C ILE A 245 14.91 7.57 -5.81
N ASP A 246 16.12 7.30 -6.27
CA ASP A 246 17.14 8.33 -6.42
C ASP A 246 16.70 9.27 -7.55
N GLY A 247 16.69 10.57 -7.26
CA GLY A 247 16.56 11.59 -8.29
C GLY A 247 17.69 11.50 -9.31
N PRO A 248 17.62 12.24 -10.43
CA PRO A 248 18.78 12.40 -11.30
C PRO A 248 19.98 12.80 -10.42
N GLN A 249 21.10 12.08 -10.56
CA GLN A 249 22.36 12.50 -9.96
C GLN A 249 22.73 13.78 -10.71
N GLY A 250 22.53 14.92 -10.05
CA GLY A 250 22.98 16.22 -10.54
C GLY A 250 24.50 16.32 -10.56
#